data_AF-A0A2S9K702-F1
#
_entry.id   AF-A0A2S9K702-F1
#
_cell.length_a   1.000
_cell.length_b   1.000
_cell.length_c   1.000
_cell.angle_alpha   90.00
_cell.angle_beta   90.00
_cell.angle_gamma   90.00
#
_symmetry.space_group_name_H-M   'P 1'
#
loop_
_entity.id
_entity.type
_entity.pdbx_description
1 polymer ?
#
loop_
_entity_poly.entity_id
_entity_poly.type
_entity_poly.pdbx_seq_one_letter_code
_entity_poly.pdbx_strand_id
1 'polypeptide(L)'
;MTMPCGYLNRFLSLALLTLCCALAACSPRQLIVQGVGDALASQGQAQEEDLELAREASAFYLKLSESLLRESPGQTKLAEAVAAGFTQYAYAFVAFEAEKLAAQDAKKAQQLDQRARRLYLRAHRHAMAALEQARPGFAQALAQPDPQRWPRIAESQAGLAYWAAASWGAYISLSKDDPEVVADLPLAVRLAGLAWQAEPNFGDGALASLMGNFEAARAGGSREQAERYFDQAIAAGAGRNAGPYVAKAETIALPAGDRTAFEALLRQGLAASARRSDLSNQVMQQRAQWLLESADDLF
;
A
#
# COMPACT_ATOMS: atom_id res chain seq x y z
N MET A 1 -9.64 -39.23 -59.52
CA MET A 1 -9.73 -37.83 -59.03
C MET A 1 -8.56 -37.59 -58.09
N THR A 2 -7.46 -37.07 -58.63
CA THR A 2 -6.21 -36.79 -57.93
C THR A 2 -6.30 -35.39 -57.32
N MET A 3 -6.25 -35.28 -55.98
CA MET A 3 -6.21 -33.97 -55.32
C MET A 3 -4.87 -33.26 -55.64
N PRO A 4 -4.88 -31.96 -56.00
CA PRO A 4 -3.66 -31.26 -56.37
C PRO A 4 -2.77 -31.04 -55.14
N CYS A 5 -1.54 -31.54 -55.20
CA CYS A 5 -0.49 -31.44 -54.18
C CYS A 5 -0.14 -29.98 -53.78
N GLY A 6 -0.61 -28.97 -54.53
CA GLY A 6 -0.34 -27.54 -54.27
C GLY A 6 -1.15 -26.89 -53.13
N TYR A 7 -2.28 -27.47 -52.72
CA TYR A 7 -3.11 -26.87 -51.66
C TYR A 7 -2.54 -27.08 -50.26
N LEU A 8 -1.90 -28.23 -50.02
CA LEU A 8 -1.30 -28.55 -48.72
C LEU A 8 -0.11 -27.64 -48.39
N ASN A 9 0.72 -27.33 -49.39
CA ASN A 9 1.85 -26.42 -49.24
C ASN A 9 1.41 -24.96 -49.00
N ARG A 10 0.31 -24.51 -49.62
CA ARG A 10 -0.24 -23.17 -49.37
C ARG A 10 -0.83 -23.01 -47.97
N PHE A 11 -1.51 -24.04 -47.45
CA PHE A 11 -2.02 -24.05 -46.08
C PHE A 11 -0.89 -24.08 -45.04
N LEU A 12 0.17 -24.86 -45.28
CA LEU A 12 1.34 -24.90 -44.41
C LEU A 12 2.06 -23.54 -44.37
N SER A 13 2.23 -22.89 -45.53
CA SER A 13 2.82 -21.55 -45.61
C SER A 13 1.97 -20.48 -44.92
N LEU A 14 0.64 -20.53 -45.04
CA LEU A 14 -0.25 -19.59 -44.36
C LEU A 14 -0.23 -19.77 -42.84
N ALA A 15 -0.21 -21.03 -42.38
CA ALA A 15 -0.09 -21.38 -40.96
C ALA A 15 1.26 -20.97 -40.37
N LEU A 16 2.35 -21.12 -41.14
CA LEU A 16 3.68 -20.69 -40.74
C LEU A 16 3.79 -19.15 -40.69
N LEU A 17 3.14 -18.44 -41.62
CA LEU A 17 3.07 -16.97 -41.59
C LEU A 17 2.26 -16.45 -40.40
N THR A 18 1.13 -17.09 -40.07
CA THR A 18 0.32 -16.72 -38.90
C THR A 18 1.06 -17.03 -37.59
N LEU A 19 1.81 -18.14 -37.52
CA LEU A 19 2.66 -18.47 -36.39
C LEU A 19 3.82 -17.48 -36.22
N CYS A 20 4.48 -17.08 -37.31
CA CYS A 20 5.53 -16.04 -37.28
C CYS A 20 4.98 -14.67 -36.86
N CYS A 21 3.78 -14.28 -37.30
CA CYS A 21 3.12 -13.05 -36.85
C CYS A 21 2.70 -13.12 -35.38
N ALA A 22 2.28 -14.28 -34.88
CA ALA A 22 1.95 -14.50 -33.47
C ALA A 22 3.20 -14.44 -32.57
N LEU A 23 4.35 -14.93 -33.05
CA LEU A 23 5.63 -14.85 -32.32
C LEU A 23 6.25 -13.45 -32.37
N ALA A 24 5.98 -12.66 -33.42
CA ALA A 24 6.41 -11.25 -33.50
C ALA A 24 5.53 -10.29 -32.66
N ALA A 25 4.39 -10.76 -32.15
CA ALA A 25 3.48 -9.95 -31.31
C ALA A 25 4.00 -9.75 -29.88
N CYS A 26 4.93 -10.59 -29.40
CA CYS A 26 5.66 -10.34 -28.16
C CYS A 26 6.88 -9.47 -28.47
N SER A 27 6.75 -8.14 -28.40
CA SER A 27 7.89 -7.26 -28.68
C SER A 27 9.02 -7.49 -27.65
N PRO A 28 10.30 -7.60 -28.07
CA PRO A 28 11.43 -7.69 -27.14
C PRO A 28 11.47 -6.52 -26.14
N ARG A 29 10.95 -5.35 -26.54
CA ARG A 29 10.79 -4.18 -25.67
C ARG A 29 9.86 -4.46 -24.49
N GLN A 30 8.74 -5.14 -24.70
CA GLN A 30 7.80 -5.47 -23.62
C GLN A 30 8.40 -6.47 -22.62
N LEU A 31 9.17 -7.46 -23.08
CA LEU A 31 9.86 -8.41 -22.21
C LEU A 31 10.94 -7.72 -21.36
N ILE A 32 11.70 -6.79 -21.94
CA ILE A 32 12.69 -5.98 -21.20
C ILE A 32 12.00 -5.10 -20.17
N VAL A 33 10.91 -4.42 -20.55
CA VAL A 33 10.12 -3.57 -19.64
C VAL A 33 9.49 -4.38 -18.51
N GLN A 34 9.07 -5.62 -18.76
CA GLN A 34 8.58 -6.54 -17.72
C GLN A 34 9.71 -6.98 -16.78
N GLY A 35 10.87 -7.39 -17.32
CA GLY A 35 12.00 -7.81 -16.48
C GLY A 35 12.54 -6.68 -15.58
N VAL A 36 12.60 -5.45 -16.10
CA VAL A 36 12.96 -4.27 -15.29
C VAL A 36 11.85 -3.94 -14.28
N GLY A 37 10.58 -4.12 -14.66
CA GLY A 37 9.43 -3.93 -13.79
C GLY A 37 9.45 -4.88 -12.59
N ASP A 38 9.73 -6.16 -12.82
CA ASP A 38 9.85 -7.18 -11.77
C ASP A 38 11.06 -6.92 -10.85
N ALA A 39 12.19 -6.47 -11.40
CA ALA A 39 13.37 -6.09 -10.61
C ALA A 39 13.09 -4.87 -9.71
N LEU A 40 12.42 -3.84 -10.24
CA LEU A 40 12.02 -2.67 -9.46
C LEU A 40 10.92 -3.01 -8.44
N ALA A 41 10.00 -3.92 -8.77
CA ALA A 41 8.97 -4.35 -7.85
C ALA A 41 9.53 -5.11 -6.65
N SER A 42 10.62 -5.86 -6.84
CA SER A 42 11.33 -6.57 -5.76
C SER A 42 12.31 -5.71 -4.98
N GLN A 43 12.72 -4.55 -5.50
CA GLN A 43 13.68 -3.66 -4.84
C GLN A 43 13.19 -3.14 -3.48
N GLY A 44 11.89 -2.91 -3.33
CA GLY A 44 11.29 -2.47 -2.06
C GLY A 44 11.36 -3.49 -0.91
N GLN A 45 11.84 -4.71 -1.18
CA GLN A 45 12.03 -5.79 -0.20
C GLN A 45 13.48 -5.91 0.29
N ALA A 46 14.39 -5.03 -0.16
CA ALA A 46 15.78 -5.02 0.30
C ALA A 46 15.88 -4.62 1.78
N GLN A 47 16.82 -5.23 2.50
CA GLN A 47 17.24 -4.75 3.81
C GLN A 47 17.93 -3.41 3.63
N GLU A 48 17.31 -2.36 4.13
CA GLU A 48 17.87 -1.01 4.20
C GLU A 48 17.65 -0.51 5.63
N GLU A 49 18.76 -0.21 6.29
CA GLU A 49 18.77 0.26 7.69
C GLU A 49 18.98 1.78 7.76
N ASP A 50 19.58 2.37 6.71
CA ASP A 50 19.87 3.79 6.62
C ASP A 50 18.68 4.55 6.03
N LEU A 51 17.93 5.22 6.92
CA LEU A 51 16.78 6.04 6.53
C LEU A 51 17.16 7.24 5.67
N GLU A 52 18.37 7.78 5.81
CA GLU A 52 18.82 8.92 5.02
C GLU A 52 19.13 8.48 3.59
N LEU A 53 19.89 7.39 3.44
CA LEU A 53 20.15 6.79 2.13
C LEU A 53 18.84 6.40 1.43
N ALA A 54 17.92 5.76 2.17
CA ALA A 54 16.60 5.43 1.65
C ALA A 54 15.84 6.67 1.16
N ARG A 55 15.86 7.76 1.94
CA ARG A 55 15.20 9.02 1.58
C ARG A 55 15.78 9.64 0.31
N GLU A 56 17.11 9.68 0.20
CA GLU A 56 17.83 10.26 -0.94
C GLU A 56 17.57 9.47 -2.22
N ALA A 57 17.57 8.15 -2.12
CA ALA A 57 17.30 7.23 -3.22
C ALA A 57 15.83 7.29 -3.70
N SER A 58 14.89 7.39 -2.76
CA SER A 58 13.46 7.16 -3.00
C SER A 58 12.87 8.02 -4.13
N ALA A 59 13.18 9.31 -4.18
CA ALA A 59 12.54 10.22 -5.15
C ALA A 59 12.83 9.81 -6.60
N PHE A 60 14.07 9.40 -6.89
CA PHE A 60 14.47 8.92 -8.21
C PHE A 60 13.78 7.60 -8.54
N TYR A 61 13.84 6.61 -7.64
CA TYR A 61 13.23 5.30 -7.85
C TYR A 61 11.72 5.39 -8.07
N LEU A 62 11.02 6.20 -7.29
CA LEU A 62 9.58 6.41 -7.47
C LEU A 62 9.25 6.97 -8.86
N LYS A 63 10.03 7.94 -9.33
CA LYS A 63 9.82 8.53 -10.66
C LYS A 63 10.16 7.55 -11.79
N LEU A 64 11.21 6.75 -11.62
CA LEU A 64 11.59 5.72 -12.58
C LEU A 64 10.52 4.63 -12.67
N SER A 65 10.16 4.01 -11.55
CA SER A 65 9.15 2.94 -11.49
C SER A 65 7.79 3.40 -11.99
N GLU A 66 7.38 4.62 -11.65
CA GLU A 66 6.14 5.19 -12.18
C GLU A 66 6.22 5.44 -13.70
N SER A 67 7.38 5.86 -14.22
CA SER A 67 7.55 6.02 -15.66
C SER A 67 7.45 4.69 -16.39
N LEU A 68 8.03 3.65 -15.82
CA LEU A 68 7.93 2.30 -16.35
C LEU A 68 6.49 1.77 -16.30
N LEU A 69 5.76 2.05 -15.23
CA LEU A 69 4.35 1.68 -15.09
C LEU A 69 3.48 2.32 -16.19
N ARG A 70 3.77 3.56 -16.59
CA ARG A 70 3.08 4.20 -17.74
C ARG A 70 3.30 3.47 -19.05
N GLU A 71 4.49 2.90 -19.26
CA GLU A 71 4.81 2.10 -20.46
C GLU A 71 4.18 0.70 -20.40
N SER A 72 3.87 0.21 -19.21
CA SER A 72 3.24 -1.11 -19.03
C SER A 72 2.15 -1.11 -17.93
N PRO A 73 1.00 -0.48 -18.19
CA PRO A 73 -0.06 -0.29 -17.18
C PRO A 73 -0.62 -1.61 -16.61
N GLY A 74 -0.55 -2.69 -17.38
CA GLY A 74 -1.06 -4.01 -16.98
C GLY A 74 -0.19 -4.79 -15.98
N GLN A 75 0.97 -4.27 -15.58
CA GLN A 75 1.85 -4.94 -14.61
C GLN A 75 1.41 -4.68 -13.16
N THR A 76 0.54 -5.54 -12.63
CA THR A 76 -0.01 -5.44 -11.26
C THR A 76 1.09 -5.36 -10.19
N LYS A 77 2.15 -6.17 -10.29
CA LYS A 77 3.26 -6.13 -9.31
C LYS A 77 4.02 -4.80 -9.31
N LEU A 78 4.26 -4.23 -10.49
CA LEU A 78 4.88 -2.92 -10.61
C LEU A 78 3.95 -1.82 -10.09
N ALA A 79 2.65 -1.91 -10.37
CA ALA A 79 1.65 -0.98 -9.82
C ALA A 79 1.60 -1.05 -8.29
N GLU A 80 1.67 -2.26 -7.73
CA GLU A 80 1.75 -2.48 -6.28
C GLU A 80 2.99 -1.82 -5.69
N ALA A 81 4.17 -2.06 -6.27
CA ALA A 81 5.41 -1.46 -5.79
C ALA A 81 5.43 0.07 -5.91
N VAL A 82 4.86 0.62 -6.99
CA VAL A 82 4.70 2.07 -7.15
C VAL A 82 3.76 2.64 -6.10
N ALA A 83 2.62 2.01 -5.85
CA ALA A 83 1.67 2.44 -4.83
C ALA A 83 2.26 2.32 -3.42
N ALA A 84 2.93 1.22 -3.11
CA ALA A 84 3.67 0.98 -1.88
C ALA A 84 4.71 2.07 -1.64
N GLY A 85 5.62 2.27 -2.59
CA GLY A 85 6.70 3.22 -2.48
C GLY A 85 6.21 4.66 -2.28
N PHE A 86 5.20 5.12 -3.04
CA PHE A 86 4.64 6.46 -2.86
C PHE A 86 3.99 6.61 -1.48
N THR A 87 3.29 5.58 -1.00
CA THR A 87 2.63 5.58 0.31
C THR A 87 3.66 5.62 1.43
N GLN A 88 4.67 4.75 1.39
CA GLN A 88 5.74 4.67 2.38
C GLN A 88 6.60 5.93 2.39
N TYR A 89 6.96 6.47 1.24
CA TYR A 89 7.70 7.73 1.15
C TYR A 89 6.91 8.91 1.73
N ALA A 90 5.62 9.00 1.38
CA ALA A 90 4.75 10.04 1.93
C ALA A 90 4.61 9.92 3.44
N TYR A 91 4.48 8.70 3.96
CA TYR A 91 4.40 8.44 5.39
C TYR A 91 5.70 8.82 6.12
N ALA A 92 6.81 8.20 5.74
CA ALA A 92 8.08 8.27 6.47
C ALA A 92 8.76 9.63 6.37
N PHE A 93 8.74 10.26 5.20
CA PHE A 93 9.60 11.40 4.89
C PHE A 93 8.84 12.70 4.60
N VAL A 94 7.50 12.69 4.67
CA VAL A 94 6.69 13.88 4.41
C VAL A 94 5.69 14.12 5.53
N ALA A 95 4.74 13.21 5.74
CA ALA A 95 3.71 13.33 6.77
C ALA A 95 4.31 13.31 8.18
N PHE A 96 5.23 12.37 8.45
CA PHE A 96 5.88 12.33 9.75
C PHE A 96 6.78 13.56 10.02
N GLU A 97 7.38 14.15 8.98
CA GLU A 97 8.11 15.42 9.12
C GLU A 97 7.16 16.59 9.41
N ALA A 98 5.97 16.62 8.82
CA ALA A 98 4.94 17.60 9.14
C ALA A 98 4.53 17.53 10.62
N GLU A 99 4.28 16.31 11.12
CA GLU A 99 3.87 16.07 12.50
C GLU A 99 4.91 16.58 13.51
N LYS A 100 6.19 16.24 13.31
CA LYS A 100 7.30 16.72 14.15
C LYS A 100 7.44 18.25 14.15
N LEU A 101 7.11 18.91 13.04
CA LEU A 101 7.22 20.35 12.89
C LEU A 101 5.98 21.12 13.35
N ALA A 102 4.84 20.47 13.57
CA ALA A 102 3.56 21.14 13.76
C ALA A 102 3.56 22.15 14.92
N ALA A 103 4.21 21.82 16.04
CA ALA A 103 4.32 22.70 17.20
C ALA A 103 5.28 23.88 16.99
N GLN A 104 6.26 23.76 16.10
CA GLN A 104 7.32 24.76 15.87
C GLN A 104 7.02 25.68 14.69
N ASP A 105 6.50 25.11 13.60
CA ASP A 105 6.18 25.82 12.35
C ASP A 105 4.94 25.19 11.70
N ALA A 106 3.77 25.61 12.18
CA ALA A 106 2.48 25.14 11.67
C ALA A 106 2.29 25.40 10.16
N LYS A 107 2.88 26.48 9.62
CA LYS A 107 2.76 26.80 8.19
C LYS A 107 3.55 25.81 7.35
N LYS A 108 4.78 25.49 7.74
CA LYS A 108 5.60 24.48 7.06
C LYS A 108 5.01 23.08 7.21
N ALA A 109 4.50 22.74 8.39
CA ALA A 109 3.78 21.48 8.61
C ALA A 109 2.59 21.34 7.66
N GLN A 110 1.75 22.37 7.54
CA GLN A 110 0.61 22.37 6.61
C GLN A 110 1.04 22.20 5.14
N GLN A 111 2.15 22.82 4.72
CA GLN A 111 2.68 22.63 3.36
C GLN A 111 3.12 21.19 3.10
N LEU A 112 3.75 20.55 4.10
CA LEU A 112 4.15 19.15 4.04
C LEU A 112 2.93 18.22 4.03
N ASP A 113 1.90 18.48 4.84
CA ASP A 113 0.65 17.70 4.82
C ASP A 113 -0.04 17.77 3.46
N GLN A 114 -0.14 18.95 2.86
CA GLN A 114 -0.68 19.10 1.51
C GLN A 114 0.14 18.31 0.48
N ARG A 115 1.46 18.24 0.66
CA ARG A 115 2.35 17.43 -0.19
C ARG A 115 2.10 15.93 0.03
N ALA A 116 2.04 15.47 1.27
CA ALA A 116 1.75 14.07 1.62
C ALA A 116 0.39 13.64 1.06
N ARG A 117 -0.65 14.47 1.23
CA ARG A 117 -1.99 14.27 0.65
C ARG A 117 -1.93 13.98 -0.86
N ARG A 118 -1.19 14.79 -1.62
CA ARG A 118 -1.04 14.60 -3.08
C ARG A 118 -0.30 13.31 -3.42
N LEU A 119 0.67 12.90 -2.61
CA LEU A 119 1.42 11.65 -2.82
C LEU A 119 0.58 10.42 -2.52
N TYR A 120 -0.20 10.42 -1.43
CA TYR A 120 -1.15 9.36 -1.11
C TYR A 120 -2.21 9.21 -2.21
N LEU A 121 -2.81 10.31 -2.66
CA LEU A 121 -3.78 10.26 -3.76
C LEU A 121 -3.17 9.70 -5.05
N ARG A 122 -1.89 10.02 -5.32
CA ARG A 122 -1.17 9.49 -6.47
C ARG A 122 -0.93 7.98 -6.36
N ALA A 123 -0.52 7.49 -5.19
CA ALA A 123 -0.39 6.06 -4.91
C ALA A 123 -1.72 5.33 -5.11
N HIS A 124 -2.79 5.86 -4.52
CA HIS A 124 -4.14 5.32 -4.62
C HIS A 124 -4.60 5.20 -6.08
N ARG A 125 -4.38 6.24 -6.90
CA ARG A 125 -4.74 6.24 -8.31
C ARG A 125 -4.01 5.17 -9.12
N HIS A 126 -2.71 4.96 -8.88
CA HIS A 126 -1.96 3.89 -9.56
C HIS A 126 -2.50 2.51 -9.20
N ALA A 127 -2.78 2.28 -7.92
CA ALA A 127 -3.29 1.00 -7.46
C ALA A 127 -4.71 0.71 -8.00
N MET A 128 -5.61 1.68 -7.91
CA MET A 128 -6.97 1.55 -8.43
C MET A 128 -7.01 1.40 -9.95
N ALA A 129 -6.15 2.12 -10.69
CA ALA A 129 -6.05 1.95 -12.14
C ALA A 129 -5.62 0.53 -12.52
N ALA A 130 -4.68 -0.07 -11.78
CA ALA A 130 -4.26 -1.44 -12.02
C ALA A 130 -5.35 -2.47 -11.66
N LEU A 131 -6.12 -2.25 -10.59
CA LEU A 131 -7.29 -3.08 -10.25
C LEU A 131 -8.39 -2.99 -11.32
N GLU A 132 -8.67 -1.77 -11.80
CA GLU A 132 -9.64 -1.51 -12.87
C GLU A 132 -9.21 -2.14 -14.20
N GLN A 133 -7.92 -2.10 -14.54
CA GLN A 133 -7.42 -2.74 -15.75
C GLN A 133 -7.45 -4.27 -15.65
N ALA A 134 -7.15 -4.83 -14.48
CA ALA A 134 -7.24 -6.26 -14.24
C ALA A 134 -8.70 -6.75 -14.30
N ARG A 135 -9.66 -5.91 -13.89
CA ARG A 135 -11.08 -6.22 -13.93
C ARG A 135 -11.90 -4.95 -14.26
N PRO A 136 -12.24 -4.72 -15.53
CA PRO A 136 -13.06 -3.57 -15.91
C PRO A 136 -14.38 -3.50 -15.13
N GLY A 137 -14.74 -2.31 -14.65
CA GLY A 137 -15.85 -2.08 -13.75
C GLY A 137 -15.53 -2.32 -12.27
N PHE A 138 -14.26 -2.49 -11.89
CA PHE A 138 -13.85 -2.74 -10.50
C PHE A 138 -14.33 -1.63 -9.56
N ALA A 139 -14.03 -0.37 -9.88
CA ALA A 139 -14.41 0.77 -9.03
C ALA A 139 -15.94 0.91 -8.93
N GLN A 140 -16.64 0.68 -10.04
CA GLN A 140 -18.11 0.70 -10.05
C GLN A 140 -18.72 -0.42 -9.20
N ALA A 141 -18.16 -1.64 -9.29
CA ALA A 141 -18.57 -2.78 -8.46
C ALA A 141 -18.25 -2.52 -6.99
N LEU A 142 -17.08 -1.94 -6.70
CA LEU A 142 -16.67 -1.57 -5.36
C LEU A 142 -17.64 -0.55 -4.76
N ALA A 143 -18.22 0.35 -5.55
CA ALA A 143 -19.19 1.34 -5.08
C ALA A 143 -20.63 0.81 -4.91
N GLN A 144 -20.92 -0.45 -5.29
CA GLN A 144 -22.28 -0.99 -5.18
C GLN A 144 -22.75 -1.04 -3.71
N PRO A 145 -24.01 -0.69 -3.42
CA PRO A 145 -24.55 -0.79 -2.06
C PRO A 145 -24.76 -2.24 -1.62
N ASP A 146 -24.99 -3.13 -2.56
CA ASP A 146 -25.26 -4.56 -2.34
C ASP A 146 -23.96 -5.37 -2.25
N PRO A 147 -23.66 -6.00 -1.10
CA PRO A 147 -22.45 -6.79 -0.92
C PRO A 147 -22.28 -7.95 -1.90
N GLN A 148 -23.37 -8.49 -2.45
CA GLN A 148 -23.29 -9.58 -3.42
C GLN A 148 -22.71 -9.14 -4.76
N ARG A 149 -22.71 -7.82 -5.04
CA ARG A 149 -22.18 -7.21 -6.26
C ARG A 149 -20.76 -6.64 -6.11
N TRP A 150 -20.18 -6.73 -4.91
CA TRP A 150 -18.81 -6.29 -4.69
C TRP A 150 -17.80 -7.14 -5.48
N PRO A 151 -16.66 -6.55 -5.88
CA PRO A 151 -15.62 -7.29 -6.55
C PRO A 151 -14.99 -8.30 -5.60
N ARG A 152 -14.40 -9.35 -6.17
CA ARG A 152 -13.53 -10.27 -5.44
C ARG A 152 -12.08 -9.87 -5.65
N ILE A 153 -11.29 -9.89 -4.59
CA ILE A 153 -9.84 -9.78 -4.62
C ILE A 153 -9.27 -11.20 -4.65
N ALA A 154 -8.42 -11.49 -5.64
CA ALA A 154 -7.61 -12.70 -5.61
C ALA A 154 -6.47 -12.55 -4.60
N GLU A 155 -6.02 -13.63 -3.97
CA GLU A 155 -4.88 -13.61 -3.04
C GLU A 155 -3.65 -12.90 -3.63
N SER A 156 -3.32 -13.19 -4.90
CA SER A 156 -2.23 -12.51 -5.64
C SER A 156 -2.39 -10.99 -5.84
N GLN A 157 -3.57 -10.43 -5.57
CA GLN A 157 -3.89 -9.00 -5.65
C GLN A 157 -4.07 -8.36 -4.26
N ALA A 158 -3.95 -9.13 -3.18
CA ALA A 158 -4.16 -8.64 -1.82
C ALA A 158 -3.20 -7.50 -1.49
N GLY A 159 -1.93 -7.58 -1.92
CA GLY A 159 -0.96 -6.50 -1.74
C GLY A 159 -1.33 -5.21 -2.48
N LEU A 160 -1.68 -5.29 -3.76
CA LEU A 160 -2.18 -4.14 -4.52
C LEU A 160 -3.42 -3.50 -3.87
N ALA A 161 -4.38 -4.32 -3.44
CA ALA A 161 -5.60 -3.85 -2.77
C ALA A 161 -5.31 -3.26 -1.38
N TYR A 162 -4.35 -3.82 -0.63
CA TYR A 162 -3.84 -3.27 0.61
C TYR A 162 -3.28 -1.86 0.39
N TRP A 163 -2.36 -1.68 -0.56
CA TRP A 163 -1.77 -0.37 -0.83
C TRP A 163 -2.77 0.63 -1.40
N ALA A 164 -3.74 0.16 -2.20
CA ALA A 164 -4.86 0.99 -2.65
C ALA A 164 -5.69 1.52 -1.47
N ALA A 165 -6.02 0.67 -0.49
CA ALA A 165 -6.81 1.06 0.67
C ALA A 165 -6.00 1.88 1.69
N ALA A 166 -4.75 1.52 1.96
CA ALA A 166 -3.87 2.23 2.89
C ALA A 166 -3.61 3.67 2.42
N SER A 167 -3.27 3.85 1.14
CA SER A 167 -3.08 5.18 0.55
C SER A 167 -4.39 5.98 0.50
N TRP A 168 -5.54 5.34 0.29
CA TRP A 168 -6.83 6.02 0.34
C TRP A 168 -7.16 6.50 1.76
N GLY A 169 -6.98 5.63 2.76
CA GLY A 169 -7.19 5.97 4.17
C GLY A 169 -6.28 7.12 4.61
N ALA A 170 -5.00 7.09 4.23
CA ALA A 170 -4.05 8.16 4.54
C ALA A 170 -4.36 9.48 3.80
N TYR A 171 -4.86 9.40 2.56
CA TYR A 171 -5.36 10.58 1.85
C TYR A 171 -6.57 11.19 2.57
N ILE A 172 -7.54 10.37 2.99
CA ILE A 172 -8.73 10.81 3.72
C ILE A 172 -8.36 11.39 5.08
N SER A 173 -7.43 10.77 5.82
CA SER A 173 -7.03 11.24 7.15
C SER A 173 -6.38 12.62 7.13
N LEU A 174 -5.72 12.98 6.03
CA LEU A 174 -5.14 14.32 5.80
C LEU A 174 -6.10 15.29 5.07
N SER A 175 -7.36 14.90 4.86
CA SER A 175 -8.38 15.68 4.12
C SER A 175 -9.70 15.77 4.89
N LYS A 176 -9.65 15.78 6.22
CA LYS A 176 -10.84 15.80 7.08
C LYS A 176 -11.70 17.07 6.92
N ASP A 177 -11.14 18.10 6.31
CA ASP A 177 -11.77 19.37 5.96
C ASP A 177 -12.52 19.34 4.60
N ASP A 178 -12.43 18.24 3.84
CA ASP A 178 -13.08 18.05 2.55
C ASP A 178 -14.16 16.95 2.64
N PRO A 179 -15.45 17.31 2.76
CA PRO A 179 -16.53 16.34 2.92
C PRO A 179 -16.66 15.33 1.77
N GLU A 180 -16.33 15.74 0.54
CA GLU A 180 -16.41 14.85 -0.62
C GLU A 180 -15.35 13.76 -0.55
N VAL A 181 -14.16 14.09 -0.06
CA VAL A 181 -13.10 13.10 0.18
C VAL A 181 -13.46 12.19 1.37
N VAL A 182 -14.02 12.75 2.44
CA VAL A 182 -14.42 11.96 3.61
C VAL A 182 -15.54 10.96 3.27
N ALA A 183 -16.42 11.30 2.32
CA ALA A 183 -17.49 10.42 1.86
C ALA A 183 -16.98 9.10 1.23
N ASP A 184 -15.73 9.05 0.80
CA ASP A 184 -15.11 7.85 0.25
C ASP A 184 -14.66 6.83 1.32
N LEU A 185 -14.62 7.21 2.61
CA LEU A 185 -14.13 6.33 3.68
C LEU A 185 -14.77 4.93 3.68
N PRO A 186 -16.10 4.76 3.51
CA PRO A 186 -16.70 3.44 3.43
C PRO A 186 -16.16 2.58 2.28
N LEU A 187 -15.73 3.17 1.16
CA LEU A 187 -15.14 2.46 0.03
C LEU A 187 -13.72 2.00 0.34
N ALA A 188 -12.92 2.85 1.01
CA ALA A 188 -11.59 2.48 1.48
C ALA A 188 -11.65 1.32 2.48
N VAL A 189 -12.56 1.39 3.46
CA VAL A 189 -12.81 0.32 4.45
C VAL A 189 -13.23 -0.97 3.75
N ARG A 190 -14.12 -0.88 2.76
CA ARG A 190 -14.59 -2.04 1.98
C ARG A 190 -13.46 -2.69 1.21
N LEU A 191 -12.62 -1.91 0.53
CA LEU A 191 -11.47 -2.45 -0.20
C LEU A 191 -10.48 -3.15 0.73
N ALA A 192 -10.18 -2.56 1.90
CA ALA A 192 -9.36 -3.19 2.92
C ALA A 192 -9.99 -4.50 3.43
N GLY A 193 -11.30 -4.51 3.68
CA GLY A 193 -12.02 -5.71 4.11
C GLY A 193 -11.98 -6.84 3.08
N LEU A 194 -12.13 -6.52 1.79
CA LEU A 194 -12.01 -7.49 0.71
C LEU A 194 -10.57 -8.04 0.57
N ALA A 195 -9.56 -7.18 0.73
CA ALA A 195 -8.15 -7.60 0.74
C ALA A 195 -7.85 -8.50 1.95
N TRP A 196 -8.31 -8.12 3.14
CA TRP A 196 -8.12 -8.91 4.38
C TRP A 196 -8.80 -10.28 4.29
N GLN A 197 -9.97 -10.38 3.67
CA GLN A 197 -10.61 -11.68 3.41
C GLN A 197 -9.82 -12.55 2.43
N ALA A 198 -9.14 -11.94 1.46
CA ALA A 198 -8.33 -12.68 0.49
C ALA A 198 -7.01 -13.19 1.09
N GLU A 199 -6.35 -12.39 1.94
CA GLU A 199 -5.09 -12.77 2.60
C GLU A 199 -4.97 -12.15 4.01
N PRO A 200 -5.54 -12.77 5.06
CA PRO A 200 -5.59 -12.18 6.40
C PRO A 200 -4.23 -11.91 7.06
N ASN A 201 -3.18 -12.61 6.62
CA ASN A 201 -1.83 -12.54 7.19
C ASN A 201 -0.87 -11.69 6.34
N PHE A 202 -1.36 -11.00 5.30
CA PHE A 202 -0.53 -10.19 4.41
C PHE A 202 0.36 -9.21 5.19
N GLY A 203 1.61 -9.09 4.74
CA GLY A 203 2.59 -8.13 5.27
C GLY A 203 2.87 -8.31 6.76
N ASP A 204 2.91 -9.56 7.24
CA ASP A 204 3.11 -9.89 8.66
C ASP A 204 2.12 -9.15 9.58
N GLY A 205 0.84 -9.15 9.20
CA GLY A 205 -0.23 -8.50 9.96
C GLY A 205 -0.58 -7.08 9.50
N ALA A 206 0.03 -6.56 8.43
CA ALA A 206 -0.24 -5.22 7.92
C ALA A 206 -1.71 -4.97 7.57
N LEU A 207 -2.40 -5.96 6.95
CA LEU A 207 -3.83 -5.83 6.64
C LEU A 207 -4.69 -5.78 7.91
N ALA A 208 -4.42 -6.62 8.90
CA ALA A 208 -5.13 -6.57 10.17
C ALA A 208 -4.89 -5.22 10.89
N SER A 209 -3.66 -4.70 10.88
CA SER A 209 -3.38 -3.37 11.45
C SER A 209 -4.14 -2.25 10.72
N LEU A 210 -4.28 -2.34 9.40
CA LEU A 210 -5.07 -1.39 8.61
C LEU A 210 -6.56 -1.47 8.96
N MET A 211 -7.10 -2.68 9.15
CA MET A 211 -8.48 -2.87 9.62
C MET A 211 -8.70 -2.25 11.00
N GLY A 212 -7.72 -2.35 11.91
CA GLY A 212 -7.76 -1.69 13.23
C GLY A 212 -7.87 -0.17 13.12
N ASN A 213 -7.03 0.45 12.28
CA ASN A 213 -7.08 1.90 12.00
C ASN A 213 -8.44 2.32 11.43
N PHE A 214 -8.97 1.57 10.45
CA PHE A 214 -10.26 1.87 9.84
C PHE A 214 -11.44 1.69 10.80
N GLU A 215 -11.42 0.64 11.63
CA GLU A 215 -12.46 0.41 12.63
C GLU A 215 -12.49 1.54 13.66
N ALA A 216 -11.33 2.03 14.10
CA ALA A 216 -11.26 3.17 15.02
C ALA A 216 -11.69 4.50 14.37
N ALA A 217 -11.44 4.68 13.06
CA ALA A 217 -11.72 5.93 12.37
C ALA A 217 -13.18 6.06 11.85
N ARG A 218 -13.88 4.95 11.59
CA ARG A 218 -15.21 4.99 10.99
C ARG A 218 -16.30 5.37 12.00
N ALA A 219 -17.32 6.09 11.52
CA ALA A 219 -18.50 6.39 12.33
C ALA A 219 -19.19 5.11 12.79
N GLY A 220 -19.43 4.98 14.10
CA GLY A 220 -20.02 3.78 14.70
C GLY A 220 -19.08 2.57 14.79
N GLY A 221 -17.78 2.78 14.61
CA GLY A 221 -16.77 1.75 14.84
C GLY A 221 -16.67 1.32 16.31
N SER A 222 -16.22 0.09 16.55
CA SER A 222 -16.01 -0.47 17.89
C SER A 222 -14.54 -0.46 18.27
N ARG A 223 -14.22 0.16 19.41
CA ARG A 223 -12.87 0.13 19.99
C ARG A 223 -12.41 -1.30 20.27
N GLU A 224 -13.30 -2.13 20.81
CA GLU A 224 -12.99 -3.54 21.10
C GLU A 224 -12.65 -4.31 19.82
N GLN A 225 -13.36 -4.03 18.73
CA GLN A 225 -13.06 -4.65 17.43
C GLN A 225 -11.75 -4.15 16.83
N ALA A 226 -11.45 -2.85 16.96
CA ALA A 226 -10.17 -2.29 16.54
C ALA A 226 -9.00 -2.93 17.32
N GLU A 227 -9.13 -3.08 18.64
CA GLU A 227 -8.16 -3.75 19.50
C GLU A 227 -7.89 -5.19 19.06
N ARG A 228 -8.93 -5.97 18.73
CA ARG A 228 -8.80 -7.34 18.22
C ARG A 228 -8.02 -7.40 16.91
N TYR A 229 -8.25 -6.45 15.99
CA TYR A 229 -7.50 -6.38 14.75
C TYR A 229 -6.02 -6.08 14.98
N PHE A 230 -5.71 -5.17 15.91
CA PHE A 230 -4.31 -4.93 16.29
C PHE A 230 -3.67 -6.14 16.97
N ASP A 231 -4.39 -6.85 17.83
CA ASP A 231 -3.88 -8.07 18.47
C ASP A 231 -3.60 -9.17 17.44
N GLN A 232 -4.48 -9.35 16.46
CA GLN A 232 -4.24 -10.24 15.32
C GLN A 232 -3.01 -9.82 14.53
N ALA A 233 -2.84 -8.52 14.27
CA ALA A 233 -1.69 -7.99 13.55
C ALA A 233 -0.37 -8.23 14.30
N ILE A 234 -0.36 -7.99 15.62
CA ILE A 234 0.78 -8.24 16.50
C ILE A 234 1.15 -9.73 16.50
N ALA A 235 0.16 -10.62 16.60
CA ALA A 235 0.37 -12.06 16.56
C ALA A 235 0.96 -12.52 15.21
N ALA A 236 0.41 -12.03 14.09
CA ALA A 236 0.93 -12.32 12.75
C ALA A 236 2.36 -11.79 12.54
N GLY A 237 2.71 -10.67 13.17
CA GLY A 237 4.06 -10.10 13.17
C GLY A 237 5.12 -10.97 13.85
N ALA A 238 4.71 -11.92 14.70
CA ALA A 238 5.60 -12.83 15.44
C ALA A 238 6.76 -12.10 16.18
N GLY A 239 6.47 -10.89 16.69
CA GLY A 239 7.45 -10.03 17.37
C GLY A 239 8.53 -9.45 16.46
N ARG A 240 8.36 -9.45 15.13
CA ARG A 240 9.31 -8.89 14.15
C ARG A 240 8.75 -7.69 13.38
N ASN A 241 7.50 -7.31 13.60
CA ASN A 241 6.85 -6.19 12.96
C ASN A 241 6.51 -5.13 14.01
N ALA A 242 7.18 -3.98 13.95
CA ALA A 242 6.97 -2.89 14.89
C ALA A 242 5.66 -2.11 14.63
N GLY A 243 5.19 -2.11 13.39
CA GLY A 243 4.05 -1.30 12.94
C GLY A 243 2.77 -1.49 13.76
N PRO A 244 2.29 -2.73 13.97
CA PRO A 244 1.08 -2.98 14.75
C PRO A 244 1.13 -2.46 16.19
N TYR A 245 2.31 -2.51 16.85
CA TYR A 245 2.46 -1.99 18.20
C TYR A 245 2.34 -0.46 18.24
N VAL A 246 3.03 0.22 17.32
CA VAL A 246 2.98 1.69 17.20
C VAL A 246 1.56 2.14 16.86
N ALA A 247 0.93 1.50 15.87
CA ALA A 247 -0.44 1.83 15.47
C ALA A 247 -1.44 1.61 16.62
N LYS A 248 -1.31 0.53 17.40
CA LYS A 248 -2.16 0.29 18.58
C LYS A 248 -1.93 1.34 19.67
N ALA A 249 -0.70 1.77 19.90
CA ALA A 249 -0.40 2.82 20.86
C ALA A 249 -1.14 4.11 20.51
N GLU A 250 -1.00 4.56 19.26
CA GLU A 250 -1.59 5.82 18.79
C GLU A 250 -3.11 5.78 18.63
N THR A 251 -3.65 4.64 18.24
CA THR A 251 -5.08 4.52 17.89
C THR A 251 -5.94 4.12 19.09
N ILE A 252 -5.38 3.39 20.06
CA ILE A 252 -6.12 2.86 21.21
C ILE A 252 -5.67 3.50 22.50
N ALA A 253 -4.37 3.42 22.83
CA ALA A 253 -3.89 3.81 24.15
C ALA A 253 -3.89 5.33 24.34
N LEU A 254 -3.42 6.07 23.33
CA LEU A 254 -3.35 7.53 23.38
C LEU A 254 -4.74 8.18 23.53
N PRO A 255 -5.76 7.88 22.69
CA PRO A 255 -7.10 8.47 22.87
C PRO A 255 -7.80 8.05 24.16
N ALA A 256 -7.37 6.94 24.77
CA ALA A 256 -7.88 6.47 26.05
C ALA A 256 -7.25 7.18 27.27
N GLY A 257 -6.22 8.00 27.06
CA GLY A 257 -5.43 8.57 28.17
C GLY A 257 -4.61 7.52 28.93
N ASP A 258 -4.39 6.33 28.36
CA ASP A 258 -3.65 5.25 29.00
C ASP A 258 -2.16 5.34 28.68
N ARG A 259 -1.45 6.23 29.40
CA ARG A 259 -0.02 6.44 29.25
C ARG A 259 0.80 5.16 29.47
N THR A 260 0.38 4.31 30.42
CA THR A 260 1.12 3.08 30.74
C THR A 260 1.06 2.10 29.58
N ALA A 261 -0.13 1.87 29.02
CA ALA A 261 -0.28 1.03 27.84
C ALA A 261 0.41 1.62 26.61
N PHE A 262 0.33 2.95 26.42
CA PHE A 262 0.98 3.66 25.33
C PHE A 262 2.49 3.41 25.33
N GLU A 263 3.18 3.72 26.43
CA GLU A 263 4.63 3.53 26.50
C GLU A 263 5.03 2.05 26.42
N ALA A 264 4.24 1.14 27.00
CA ALA A 264 4.50 -0.29 26.93
C ALA A 264 4.46 -0.82 25.48
N LEU A 265 3.44 -0.41 24.71
CA LEU A 265 3.30 -0.77 23.30
C LEU A 265 4.46 -0.21 22.46
N LEU A 266 4.84 1.05 22.67
CA LEU A 266 5.97 1.65 21.94
C LEU A 266 7.29 0.92 22.23
N ARG A 267 7.57 0.58 23.50
CA ARG A 267 8.76 -0.21 23.87
C ARG A 267 8.74 -1.62 23.25
N GLN A 268 7.57 -2.25 23.15
CA GLN A 268 7.43 -3.52 22.42
C GLN A 268 7.71 -3.35 20.91
N GLY A 269 7.25 -2.25 20.32
CA GLY A 269 7.57 -1.90 18.94
C GLY A 269 9.08 -1.75 18.70
N LEU A 270 9.80 -1.06 19.60
CA LEU A 270 11.26 -0.96 19.55
C LEU A 270 11.96 -2.32 19.67
N ALA A 271 11.46 -3.20 20.54
CA ALA A 271 11.99 -4.54 20.66
C ALA A 271 11.74 -5.39 19.40
N ALA A 272 10.61 -5.18 18.73
CA ALA A 272 10.28 -5.87 17.49
C ALA A 272 11.13 -5.38 16.30
N SER A 273 11.37 -4.06 16.19
CA SER A 273 12.21 -3.50 15.13
C SER A 273 13.65 -4.03 15.20
N ALA A 274 14.19 -4.22 16.41
CA ALA A 274 15.52 -4.78 16.62
C ALA A 274 15.67 -6.24 16.15
N ARG A 275 14.57 -6.98 15.92
CA ARG A 275 14.60 -8.38 15.45
C ARG A 275 14.59 -8.51 13.93
N ARG A 276 14.23 -7.45 13.21
CA ARG A 276 14.23 -7.41 11.74
C ARG A 276 14.51 -5.98 11.28
N SER A 277 15.73 -5.77 10.81
CA SER A 277 16.17 -4.47 10.34
C SER A 277 15.80 -4.27 8.86
N ASP A 278 14.56 -3.86 8.61
CA ASP A 278 14.09 -3.41 7.31
C ASP A 278 13.60 -1.96 7.38
N LEU A 279 13.43 -1.33 6.23
CA LEU A 279 13.03 0.06 6.14
C LEU A 279 11.73 0.37 6.91
N SER A 280 10.74 -0.53 6.85
CA SER A 280 9.47 -0.34 7.55
C SER A 280 9.66 -0.31 9.07
N ASN A 281 10.46 -1.22 9.60
CA ASN A 281 10.78 -1.28 11.02
C ASN A 281 11.65 -0.12 11.48
N GLN A 282 12.58 0.36 10.65
CA GLN A 282 13.37 1.55 10.98
C GLN A 282 12.50 2.80 11.08
N VAL A 283 11.55 2.98 10.15
CA VAL A 283 10.59 4.10 10.21
C VAL A 283 9.72 4.00 11.47
N MET A 284 9.22 2.80 11.81
CA MET A 284 8.43 2.59 13.01
C MET A 284 9.23 2.76 14.31
N GLN A 285 10.52 2.40 14.30
CA GLN A 285 11.42 2.66 15.41
C GLN A 285 11.59 4.16 15.66
N GLN A 286 11.86 4.94 14.61
CA GLN A 286 11.98 6.40 14.72
C GLN A 286 10.68 7.03 15.20
N ARG A 287 9.52 6.56 14.71
CA ARG A 287 8.21 7.01 15.18
C ARG A 287 7.99 6.68 16.66
N ALA A 288 8.29 5.46 17.08
CA ALA A 288 8.14 5.05 18.47
C ALA A 288 9.05 5.83 19.43
N GLN A 289 10.30 6.11 19.05
CA GLN A 289 11.21 6.94 19.82
C GLN A 289 10.66 8.36 19.97
N TRP A 290 10.25 8.98 18.87
CA TRP A 290 9.68 10.33 18.90
C TRP A 290 8.40 10.40 19.75
N LEU A 291 7.51 9.41 19.67
CA LEU A 291 6.29 9.35 20.47
C LEU A 291 6.59 9.18 21.97
N LEU A 292 7.62 8.41 22.34
CA LEU A 292 8.07 8.27 23.73
C LEU A 292 8.67 9.59 24.25
N GLU A 293 9.47 10.28 23.43
CA GLU A 293 10.03 11.59 23.77
C GLU A 293 8.94 12.67 23.93
N SER A 294 7.87 12.56 23.15
CA SER A 294 6.73 13.49 23.16
C SER A 294 5.65 13.11 24.19
N ALA A 295 5.83 12.04 24.97
CA ALA A 295 4.77 11.52 25.84
C ALA A 295 4.32 12.52 26.92
N ASP A 296 5.18 13.41 27.39
CA ASP A 296 4.80 14.43 28.37
C ASP A 296 3.90 15.52 27.79
N ASP A 297 3.99 15.80 26.49
CA ASP A 297 3.12 16.77 25.81
C ASP A 297 1.79 16.13 25.36
N LEU A 298 1.76 14.80 25.23
CA LEU A 298 0.61 14.05 24.73
C LEU A 298 -0.40 13.66 25.83
N PHE A 299 -0.02 13.69 27.10
CA PHE A 299 -0.83 13.22 28.25
C PHE A 299 -1.00 14.28 29.35
#